data_AF-A0A3N5EWZ6-F1
#
_entry.id   AF-A0A3N5EWZ6-F1
#
_cell.length_a   1.000
_cell.length_b   1.000
_cell.length_c   1.000
_cell.angle_alpha   90.00
_cell.angle_beta   90.00
_cell.angle_gamma   90.00
#
_symmetry.space_group_name_H-M   'P 1'
#
loop_
_entity.id
_entity.type
_entity.pdbx_description
1 polymer ?
#
loop_
_entity_poly.entity_id
_entity_poly.type
_entity_poly.pdbx_seq_one_letter_code
_entity_poly.pdbx_strand_id
1 'polypeptide(L)'
;AYNNVVARLRRLPRSPEEASADLGADTWITFRRITMPGMRTALLSGALLAFALSFDEVIVTNFTAGAGTQTIPLFVLASMQRPTELPVVNVLAMVMVLFSVVPVYIAQRISGAEAAGARV
;
A
#
# COMPACT_ATOMS: atom_id res chain seq x y z
N ALA A 1 -3.49 -7.64 0.06
CA ALA A 1 -3.26 -6.46 0.91
C ALA A 1 -4.28 -6.24 2.05
N TYR A 2 -5.47 -6.86 2.06
CA TYR A 2 -6.47 -6.62 3.12
C TYR A 2 -6.18 -7.35 4.45
N ASN A 3 -5.53 -8.52 4.39
CA ASN A 3 -5.33 -9.40 5.54
C ASN A 3 -4.57 -8.75 6.70
N ASN A 4 -3.57 -7.91 6.43
CA ASN A 4 -2.81 -7.23 7.49
C ASN A 4 -3.66 -6.16 8.22
N VAL A 5 -4.55 -5.47 7.51
CA VAL A 5 -5.49 -4.50 8.08
C VAL A 5 -6.48 -5.21 8.99
N VAL A 6 -7.07 -6.33 8.55
CA VAL A 6 -7.98 -7.15 9.38
C VAL A 6 -7.27 -7.68 10.61
N ALA A 7 -6.05 -8.19 10.44
CA ALA A 7 -5.26 -8.70 11.56
C ALA A 7 -4.99 -7.60 12.60
N ARG A 8 -4.73 -6.35 12.17
CA ARG A 8 -4.59 -5.22 13.09
C ARG A 8 -5.91 -4.85 13.75
N LEU A 9 -7.01 -4.77 12.99
CA LEU A 9 -8.34 -4.47 13.53
C LEU A 9 -8.73 -5.44 14.64
N ARG A 10 -8.52 -6.75 14.42
CA ARG A 10 -8.82 -7.80 15.41
C ARG A 10 -7.97 -7.72 16.67
N ARG A 11 -6.81 -7.05 16.61
CA ARG A 11 -5.88 -6.87 17.74
C ARG A 11 -6.06 -5.53 18.46
N LEU A 12 -6.91 -4.63 17.95
CA LEU A 12 -7.20 -3.38 18.65
C LEU A 12 -7.96 -3.69 19.95
N PRO A 13 -7.56 -3.10 21.09
CA PRO A 13 -8.34 -3.20 22.32
C PRO A 13 -9.67 -2.47 22.13
N ARG A 14 -10.76 -3.03 22.68
CA ARG A 14 -12.11 -2.45 22.59
C ARG A 14 -12.36 -1.33 23.59
N SER A 15 -11.61 -1.28 24.68
CA SER A 15 -11.83 -0.31 25.77
C SER A 15 -11.85 1.16 25.33
N PRO A 16 -11.03 1.64 24.37
CA PRO A 16 -11.13 3.03 23.92
C PRO A 16 -12.40 3.30 23.12
N GLU A 17 -12.89 2.32 22.35
CA GLU A 17 -14.13 2.43 21.59
C GLU A 17 -15.35 2.44 22.51
N GLU A 18 -15.35 1.60 23.55
CA GLU A 18 -16.37 1.56 24.59
C GLU A 18 -16.41 2.89 25.38
N ALA A 19 -15.26 3.40 25.81
CA ALA A 19 -15.17 4.69 26.50
C ALA A 19 -15.66 5.87 25.64
N SER A 20 -15.46 5.81 24.32
CA SER A 20 -16.02 6.80 23.38
C SER A 20 -17.54 6.78 23.35
N ALA A 21 -18.13 5.57 23.36
CA ALA A 21 -19.57 5.39 23.42
C ALA A 21 -20.15 5.86 24.78
N ASP A 22 -19.44 5.62 25.88
CA ASP A 22 -19.82 6.10 27.22
C ASP A 22 -19.85 7.64 27.30
N LEU A 23 -18.95 8.32 26.56
CA LEU A 23 -18.93 9.78 26.42
C LEU A 23 -20.00 10.32 25.45
N GLY A 24 -20.85 9.46 24.89
CA GLY A 24 -21.91 9.82 23.96
C GLY A 24 -21.44 10.13 22.53
N ALA A 25 -20.22 9.72 22.17
CA ALA A 25 -19.74 9.89 20.79
C ALA A 25 -20.45 8.92 19.85
N ASP A 26 -20.76 9.39 18.63
CA ASP A 26 -21.32 8.54 17.59
C ASP A 26 -20.26 7.59 16.98
N THR A 27 -20.73 6.63 16.19
CA THR A 27 -19.87 5.63 15.53
C THR A 27 -18.85 6.28 14.59
N TRP A 28 -19.21 7.38 13.93
CA TRP A 28 -18.32 8.07 13.00
C TRP A 28 -17.17 8.79 13.72
N ILE A 29 -17.45 9.48 14.83
CA ILE A 29 -16.44 10.10 15.69
C ILE A 29 -15.51 9.03 16.25
N THR A 30 -16.06 7.93 16.76
CA THR A 30 -15.29 6.81 17.32
C THR A 30 -14.37 6.20 16.26
N PHE A 31 -14.89 5.91 15.05
CA PHE A 31 -14.08 5.41 13.95
C PHE A 31 -12.95 6.36 13.57
N ARG A 32 -13.25 7.64 13.35
CA ARG A 32 -12.27 8.63 12.87
C ARG A 32 -11.21 8.96 13.91
N ARG A 33 -11.55 8.98 15.20
CA ARG A 33 -10.64 9.42 16.28
C ARG A 33 -9.92 8.29 16.99
N ILE A 34 -10.48 7.08 16.99
CA ILE A 34 -9.94 5.94 17.76
C ILE A 34 -9.54 4.81 16.81
N THR A 35 -10.51 4.23 16.11
CA THR A 35 -10.27 3.02 15.30
C THR A 35 -9.27 3.29 14.17
N MET A 36 -9.51 4.31 13.34
CA MET A 36 -8.69 4.63 12.17
C MET A 36 -7.25 5.01 12.56
N PRO A 37 -6.99 5.91 13.53
CA PRO A 37 -5.64 6.16 14.02
C PRO A 37 -4.98 4.92 14.62
N GLY A 38 -5.73 4.07 15.34
CA GLY A 38 -5.21 2.84 15.94
C GLY A 38 -4.71 1.78 14.94
N MET A 39 -5.23 1.80 13.70
CA MET A 39 -4.80 0.94 12.61
C MET A 39 -4.04 1.65 11.48
N ARG A 40 -3.69 2.93 11.65
CA ARG A 40 -3.05 3.76 10.61
C ARG A 40 -1.81 3.13 9.97
N THR A 41 -0.98 2.46 10.77
CA THR A 41 0.26 1.82 10.30
C THR A 41 -0.02 0.57 9.49
N ALA A 42 -1.04 -0.21 9.86
CA ALA A 42 -1.48 -1.36 9.09
C ALA A 42 -2.16 -0.95 7.78
N LEU A 43 -2.96 0.13 7.80
CA LEU A 43 -3.54 0.73 6.59
C LEU A 43 -2.46 1.20 5.63
N LEU A 44 -1.44 1.92 6.12
CA LEU A 44 -0.32 2.38 5.30
C LEU A 44 0.44 1.19 4.68
N SER A 45 0.76 0.19 5.49
CA SER A 45 1.47 -1.01 5.03
C SER A 45 0.65 -1.80 3.99
N GLY A 46 -0.66 -1.92 4.23
CA GLY A 46 -1.60 -2.57 3.30
C GLY A 46 -1.71 -1.80 1.98
N ALA A 47 -1.81 -0.47 2.04
CA ALA A 47 -1.87 0.39 0.87
C ALA A 47 -0.60 0.30 0.03
N LEU A 48 0.59 0.33 0.64
CA LEU A 48 1.86 0.18 -0.06
C LEU A 48 1.97 -1.19 -0.76
N LEU A 49 1.55 -2.26 -0.08
CA LEU A 49 1.54 -3.59 -0.68
C LEU A 49 0.53 -3.71 -1.83
N ALA A 50 -0.69 -3.16 -1.67
CA ALA A 50 -1.69 -3.12 -2.74
C ALA A 50 -1.17 -2.36 -3.96
N PHE A 51 -0.50 -1.24 -3.73
CA PHE A 51 0.10 -0.42 -4.75
C PHE A 51 1.22 -1.14 -5.50
N ALA A 52 2.15 -1.78 -4.78
CA ALA A 52 3.22 -2.56 -5.39
C ALA A 52 2.67 -3.69 -6.27
N LEU A 53 1.66 -4.43 -5.78
CA LEU A 53 1.01 -5.51 -6.55
C LEU A 53 0.25 -4.99 -7.78
N SER A 54 -0.23 -3.74 -7.78
CA SER A 54 -0.97 -3.20 -8.93
C SER A 54 -0.13 -3.11 -10.21
N PHE A 55 1.19 -2.96 -10.09
CA PHE A 55 2.11 -2.93 -11.23
C PHE A 55 2.51 -4.34 -11.72
N ASP A 56 2.28 -5.37 -10.90
CA ASP A 56 2.64 -6.76 -11.21
C ASP A 56 1.57 -7.47 -12.08
N GLU A 57 0.39 -6.87 -12.21
CA GLU A 57 -0.76 -7.45 -12.92
C GLU A 57 -0.71 -7.22 -14.45
N VAL A 58 0.45 -7.41 -15.08
CA VAL A 58 0.65 -7.19 -16.53
C VAL A 58 -0.30 -8.04 -17.37
N ILE A 59 -0.47 -9.31 -17.00
CA ILE A 59 -1.27 -10.28 -17.78
C ILE A 59 -2.75 -9.90 -17.70
N VAL A 60 -3.28 -9.66 -16.50
CA VAL A 60 -4.68 -9.26 -16.32
C VAL A 60 -4.94 -7.93 -17.01
N THR A 61 -4.02 -6.97 -16.86
CA THR A 61 -4.14 -5.65 -17.51
C THR A 61 -4.13 -5.79 -19.03
N ASN A 62 -3.34 -6.68 -19.61
CA ASN A 62 -3.31 -6.89 -21.06
C ASN A 62 -4.65 -7.35 -21.63
N PHE A 63 -5.43 -8.14 -20.88
CA PHE A 63 -6.74 -8.63 -21.31
C PHE A 63 -7.89 -7.69 -20.96
N THR A 64 -7.72 -6.84 -19.95
CA THR A 64 -8.79 -5.97 -19.44
C THR A 64 -8.65 -4.51 -19.86
N ALA A 65 -7.46 -4.09 -20.31
CA ALA A 65 -7.23 -2.75 -20.82
C ALA A 65 -8.03 -2.52 -22.13
N GLY A 66 -8.77 -1.41 -22.18
CA GLY A 66 -9.48 -1.01 -23.38
C GLY A 66 -8.53 -0.65 -24.53
N ALA A 67 -9.00 -0.78 -25.77
CA ALA A 67 -8.22 -0.43 -26.96
C ALA A 67 -7.64 0.98 -26.86
N GLY A 68 -6.34 1.13 -27.13
CA GLY A 68 -5.60 2.39 -27.02
C GLY A 68 -5.12 2.75 -25.60
N THR A 69 -5.42 1.93 -24.58
CA THR A 69 -4.91 2.15 -23.22
C THR A 69 -3.52 1.52 -23.08
N GLN A 70 -2.49 2.36 -22.93
CA GLN A 70 -1.12 1.91 -22.72
C GLN A 70 -0.64 2.30 -21.32
N THR A 71 -0.54 1.30 -20.45
CA THR A 71 0.07 1.48 -19.12
C THR A 71 1.59 1.27 -19.20
N ILE A 72 2.33 1.75 -18.20
CA ILE A 72 3.80 1.57 -18.13
C ILE A 72 4.19 0.09 -18.26
N PRO A 73 3.56 -0.87 -17.53
CA PRO A 73 3.93 -2.27 -17.65
C PRO A 73 3.61 -2.89 -19.03
N LEU A 74 2.51 -2.48 -19.67
CA LEU A 74 2.18 -2.91 -21.03
C LEU A 74 3.13 -2.32 -22.08
N PHE A 75 3.59 -1.08 -21.89
CA PHE A 75 4.61 -0.49 -22.75
C PHE A 75 5.93 -1.26 -22.66
N VAL A 76 6.37 -1.58 -21.44
CA VAL A 76 7.59 -2.37 -21.22
C VAL A 76 7.47 -3.74 -21.91
N LEU A 77 6.34 -4.44 -21.71
CA LEU A 77 6.07 -5.74 -22.35
C LEU A 77 6.12 -5.64 -23.88
N ALA A 78 5.44 -4.66 -24.48
CA ALA A 78 5.40 -4.47 -25.93
C ALA A 78 6.75 -4.06 -26.54
N SER A 79 7.61 -3.42 -25.74
CA SER A 79 8.92 -2.92 -26.17
C SER A 79 10.02 -3.98 -26.08
N MET A 80 9.82 -5.08 -25.36
CA MET A 80 10.82 -6.15 -25.23
C MET A 80 11.20 -6.80 -26.57
N GLN A 81 10.33 -6.73 -27.57
CA GLN A 81 10.57 -7.28 -28.91
C GLN A 81 11.30 -6.29 -29.84
N ARG A 82 11.58 -5.06 -29.39
CA ARG A 82 12.18 -3.99 -30.19
C ARG A 82 13.56 -3.61 -29.63
N PRO A 83 14.67 -4.01 -30.26
CA PRO A 83 16.01 -3.78 -29.74
C PRO A 83 16.36 -2.29 -29.52
N THR A 84 15.77 -1.41 -30.32
CA THR A 84 15.97 0.05 -30.23
C THR A 84 15.41 0.67 -28.96
N GLU A 85 14.44 0.02 -28.31
CA GLU A 85 13.75 0.53 -27.11
C GLU A 85 14.40 0.04 -25.80
N LEU A 86 15.37 -0.87 -25.86
CA LEU A 86 16.03 -1.46 -24.68
C LEU A 86 16.58 -0.42 -23.69
N PRO A 87 17.23 0.70 -24.12
CA PRO A 87 17.69 1.72 -23.19
C PRO A 87 16.53 2.39 -22.43
N VAL A 88 15.42 2.66 -23.11
CA VAL A 88 14.23 3.29 -22.53
C VAL A 88 13.57 2.35 -21.52
N VAL A 89 13.44 1.07 -21.87
CA VAL A 89 12.89 0.03 -20.99
C VAL A 89 13.74 -0.12 -19.72
N ASN A 90 15.07 -0.09 -19.83
CA ASN A 90 15.96 -0.18 -18.67
C ASN A 90 15.80 1.00 -17.70
N VAL A 91 15.65 2.22 -18.22
CA VAL A 91 15.39 3.40 -17.39
C VAL A 91 14.04 3.31 -16.69
N LEU A 92 12.99 2.90 -17.42
CA LEU A 92 11.66 2.69 -16.84
C LEU A 92 11.69 1.61 -15.74
N ALA A 93 12.37 0.49 -15.98
CA ALA A 93 12.54 -0.57 -14.98
C ALA A 93 13.25 -0.06 -13.72
N MET A 94 14.34 0.71 -13.87
CA MET A 94 15.04 1.35 -12.75
C MET A 94 14.10 2.26 -11.95
N VAL A 95 13.31 3.10 -12.62
CA VAL A 95 12.33 4.00 -11.98
C VAL A 95 11.27 3.21 -11.22
N MET A 96 10.69 2.16 -11.82
CA MET A 96 9.68 1.33 -11.17
C MET A 96 10.21 0.60 -9.94
N VAL A 97 11.46 0.11 -9.99
CA VAL A 97 12.13 -0.50 -8.84
C VAL A 97 12.30 0.52 -7.72
N LEU A 98 12.85 1.71 -8.01
CA LEU A 98 13.02 2.76 -7.01
C LEU A 98 11.68 3.18 -6.40
N PHE A 99 10.66 3.33 -7.24
CA PHE A 99 9.34 3.73 -6.81
C PHE A 99 8.64 2.67 -5.94
N SER A 100 8.93 1.39 -6.14
CA SER A 100 8.45 0.31 -5.27
C SER A 100 9.25 0.21 -3.97
N VAL A 101 10.58 0.29 -4.04
CA VAL A 101 11.49 0.03 -2.91
C VAL A 101 11.54 1.21 -1.94
N VAL A 102 11.59 2.45 -2.42
CA VAL A 102 11.78 3.64 -1.57
C VAL A 102 10.65 3.82 -0.55
N PRO A 103 9.35 3.76 -0.92
CA PRO A 103 8.26 3.89 0.05
C PRO A 103 8.25 2.77 1.08
N VAL A 104 8.54 1.53 0.66
CA VAL A 104 8.63 0.37 1.56
C VAL A 104 9.77 0.56 2.56
N TYR A 105 10.94 1.00 2.08
CA TYR A 105 12.09 1.30 2.93
C TYR A 105 11.78 2.41 3.96
N ILE A 106 11.14 3.51 3.52
CA ILE A 106 10.72 4.60 4.42
C ILE A 106 9.71 4.09 5.46
N ALA A 107 8.71 3.32 5.03
CA ALA A 107 7.70 2.76 5.92
C ALA A 107 8.30 1.83 6.98
N GLN A 108 9.30 1.01 6.61
CA GLN A 108 10.04 0.17 7.55
C GLN A 108 10.83 0.99 8.57
N ARG A 109 11.46 2.10 8.16
CA ARG A 109 12.22 2.98 9.06
C ARG A 109 11.31 3.70 10.08
N ILE A 110 10.14 4.17 9.63
CA ILE A 110 9.16 4.82 10.53
C ILE A 110 8.54 3.80 11.48
N SER A 111 8.16 2.62 10.99
CA SER A 111 7.55 1.58 11.82
C SER A 111 8.53 0.94 12.81
N GLY A 112 9.81 0.84 12.44
CA GLY A 112 10.87 0.37 13.34
C GLY A 112 11.13 1.33 14.51
N ALA A 113 10.90 2.63 14.33
CA ALA A 113 11.01 3.63 15.40
C ALA A 113 9.89 3.49 16.44
N GLU A 114 8.65 3.20 16.02
CA GLU A 114 7.54 2.94 16.95
C GLU A 114 7.76 1.65 17.79
N ALA A 115 8.38 0.61 17.21
CA ALA A 115 8.69 -0.63 17.93
C ALA A 115 9.82 -0.49 18.97
N ALA A 116 10.73 0.47 18.78
CA ALA A 116 11.76 0.80 19.75
C ALA A 116 11.21 1.63 20.93
N GLY A 117 10.24 2.51 20.67
CA GLY A 117 9.57 3.30 21.71
C GLY A 117 8.60 2.51 22.59
N ALA A 118 8.02 1.42 22.09
CA ALA A 118 7.13 0.55 22.87
C ALA A 118 7.86 -0.41 23.85
N ARG A 119 9.20 -0.36 23.90
CA ARG A 119 10.04 -1.16 24.80
C ARG A 119 10.66 -0.35 25.95
N VAL A 120 10.29 0.93 26.09
CA VAL A 120 10.69 1.82 27.19
C VAL A 120 9.44 2.16 27.99
#